data_AF-A0AAT9JYZ3-F1
#
_entry.id   AF-A0AAT9JYZ3-F1
#
_cell.length_a   1.000
_cell.length_b   1.000
_cell.length_c   1.000
_cell.angle_alpha   90.00
_cell.angle_beta   90.00
_cell.angle_gamma   90.00
#
_symmetry.space_group_name_H-M   'P 1'
#
loop_
_entity.id
_entity.type
_entity.pdbx_description
1 polymer ?
#
loop_
_entity_poly.entity_id
_entity_poly.type
_entity_poly.pdbx_seq_one_letter_code
_entity_poly.pdbx_strand_id
1 'polypeptide(L)'
;MGIASVIAVLIVQFHDQWKVHEWHQVLGISDFDPPGERLKTLDDWQMRLAPEQLTVEQQQLMGGLLNELQRLKVDVQLEPEVHNRYGGIWSPNQRLIRVNPRMLQSPQSLLKTLSHESIHVAQSCRPNMTDGMNSRPLGLPIDARAKQWVDQSPLYQQSPSDRQVEYEAYSYDDQPQFVIQLLQKYCQRPMFF
;
A
#
# COMPACT_ATOMS: atom_id res chain seq x y z
N MET A 1 31.18 15.50 23.39
CA MET A 1 30.51 14.97 22.18
C MET A 1 29.43 14.01 22.64
N GLY A 2 28.15 14.22 22.31
CA GLY A 2 27.12 13.20 22.62
C GLY A 2 25.67 13.64 22.89
N ILE A 3 25.29 14.91 22.72
CA ILE A 3 23.89 15.34 23.00
C ILE A 3 23.11 15.69 21.71
N ALA A 4 23.79 16.09 20.63
CA ALA A 4 23.13 16.49 19.38
C ALA A 4 22.46 15.33 18.61
N SER A 5 22.99 14.10 18.71
CA SER A 5 22.49 12.96 17.94
C SER A 5 21.17 12.39 18.47
N VAL A 6 20.92 12.47 19.79
CA VAL A 6 19.69 11.94 20.40
C VAL A 6 18.49 12.84 20.10
N ILE A 7 18.70 14.16 20.06
CA ILE A 7 17.65 15.14 19.76
C ILE A 7 17.24 15.05 18.28
N ALA A 8 18.19 14.85 17.35
CA ALA A 8 17.89 14.70 15.92
C ALA A 8 17.08 13.41 15.63
N VAL A 9 17.41 12.29 16.27
CA VAL A 9 16.66 11.03 16.12
C VAL A 9 15.23 11.15 16.65
N LEU A 10 15.03 11.79 17.80
CA LEU A 10 13.70 12.03 18.35
C LEU A 10 12.87 12.99 17.48
N ILE A 11 13.47 14.07 16.95
CA ILE A 11 12.76 15.02 16.07
C ILE A 11 12.33 14.35 14.76
N VAL A 12 13.16 13.49 14.18
CA VAL A 12 12.82 12.73 12.96
C VAL A 12 11.71 11.71 13.24
N GLN A 13 11.81 10.96 14.35
CA GLN A 13 10.78 9.98 14.74
C GLN A 13 9.43 10.63 15.04
N PHE A 14 9.42 11.80 15.69
CA PHE A 14 8.18 12.55 15.90
C PHE A 14 7.58 13.00 14.57
N HIS A 15 8.35 13.67 13.70
CA HIS A 15 7.89 14.15 12.39
C HIS A 15 7.31 13.04 11.51
N ASP A 16 7.85 11.84 11.64
CA ASP A 16 7.45 10.67 10.86
C ASP A 16 6.14 10.01 11.36
N GLN A 17 5.85 10.03 12.67
CA GLN A 17 4.53 9.64 13.20
C GLN A 17 3.44 10.67 12.88
N TRP A 18 3.80 11.95 12.77
CA TRP A 18 2.88 13.01 12.38
C TRP A 18 2.31 12.78 10.97
N LYS A 19 3.12 12.33 10.00
CA LYS A 19 2.65 12.08 8.62
C LYS A 19 1.65 10.93 8.54
N VAL A 20 1.88 9.81 9.24
CA VAL A 20 0.94 8.69 9.31
C VAL A 20 -0.36 9.13 10.00
N HIS A 21 -0.25 9.92 11.07
CA HIS A 21 -1.41 10.48 11.76
C HIS A 21 -2.21 11.46 10.90
N GLU A 22 -1.55 12.30 10.10
CA GLU A 22 -2.19 13.22 9.15
C GLU A 22 -2.98 12.46 8.07
N TRP A 23 -2.43 11.37 7.52
CA TRP A 23 -3.14 10.49 6.60
C TRP A 23 -4.36 9.82 7.23
N HIS A 24 -4.23 9.31 8.45
CA HIS A 24 -5.37 8.75 9.17
C HIS A 24 -6.46 9.81 9.41
N GLN A 25 -6.10 11.05 9.74
CA GLN A 25 -7.06 12.13 9.90
C GLN A 25 -7.74 12.54 8.59
N VAL A 26 -6.98 12.68 7.49
CA VAL A 26 -7.52 13.03 6.15
C VAL A 26 -8.44 11.94 5.62
N LEU A 27 -8.08 10.67 5.84
CA LEU A 27 -8.87 9.51 5.44
C LEU A 27 -9.95 9.13 6.47
N GLY A 28 -10.03 9.84 7.60
CA GLY A 28 -10.93 9.52 8.70
C GLY A 28 -10.76 8.08 9.25
N ILE A 29 -9.56 7.51 9.13
CA ILE A 29 -9.24 6.17 9.62
C ILE A 29 -9.03 6.25 11.13
N SER A 30 -9.83 5.49 11.86
CA SER A 30 -9.71 5.37 13.30
C SER A 30 -8.88 4.14 13.66
N ASP A 31 -8.09 4.23 14.72
CA ASP A 31 -7.43 3.04 15.32
C ASP A 31 -8.47 2.00 15.82
N PHE A 32 -9.75 2.39 15.88
CA PHE A 32 -10.89 1.56 16.24
C PHE A 32 -11.70 1.04 15.05
N ASP A 33 -11.25 1.27 13.80
CA ASP A 33 -11.95 0.73 12.63
C ASP A 33 -12.04 -0.81 12.76
N PRO A 34 -13.25 -1.40 12.62
CA PRO A 34 -13.46 -2.82 12.84
C PRO A 34 -12.49 -3.65 12.00
N PRO A 35 -12.01 -4.80 12.52
CA PRO A 35 -11.13 -5.67 11.77
C PRO A 35 -11.83 -6.14 10.48
N GLY A 36 -11.11 -6.11 9.37
CA GLY A 36 -11.60 -6.65 8.11
C GLY A 36 -11.54 -8.17 8.09
N GLU A 37 -12.18 -8.75 7.09
CA GLU A 37 -12.05 -10.18 6.81
C GLU A 37 -10.66 -10.47 6.25
N ARG A 38 -9.87 -11.30 6.93
CA ARG A 38 -8.54 -11.70 6.47
C ARG A 38 -8.66 -12.78 5.41
N LEU A 39 -8.48 -12.39 4.14
CA LEU A 39 -8.52 -13.26 2.98
C LEU A 39 -7.09 -13.64 2.59
N LYS A 40 -6.73 -14.92 2.77
CA LYS A 40 -5.34 -15.38 2.69
C LYS A 40 -4.98 -15.98 1.34
N THR A 41 -5.96 -16.60 0.69
CA THR A 41 -5.76 -17.39 -0.52
C THR A 41 -6.42 -16.74 -1.71
N LEU A 42 -5.96 -17.08 -2.91
CA LEU A 42 -6.61 -16.66 -4.14
C LEU A 42 -8.10 -17.08 -4.18
N ASP A 43 -8.41 -18.27 -3.65
CA ASP A 43 -9.78 -18.80 -3.60
C ASP A 43 -10.69 -17.95 -2.70
N ASP A 44 -10.18 -17.45 -1.57
CA ASP A 44 -10.91 -16.54 -0.69
C ASP A 44 -11.35 -15.28 -1.46
N TRP A 45 -10.43 -14.69 -2.23
CA TRP A 45 -10.71 -13.49 -3.03
C TRP A 45 -11.61 -13.77 -4.22
N GLN A 46 -11.43 -14.90 -4.92
CA GLN A 46 -12.29 -15.30 -6.02
C GLN A 46 -13.73 -15.52 -5.55
N MET A 47 -13.94 -16.06 -4.34
CA MET A 47 -15.27 -16.22 -3.77
C MET A 47 -15.97 -14.87 -3.55
N ARG A 48 -15.22 -13.83 -3.18
CA ARG A 48 -15.76 -12.48 -2.94
C ARG A 48 -16.00 -11.68 -4.22
N LEU A 49 -15.34 -12.02 -5.32
CA LEU A 49 -15.54 -11.40 -6.63
C LEU A 49 -16.80 -11.89 -7.38
N ALA A 50 -17.43 -12.97 -6.93
CA ALA A 50 -18.54 -13.59 -7.65
C ALA A 50 -19.71 -12.59 -7.93
N PRO A 51 -20.33 -12.63 -9.13
CA PRO A 51 -20.20 -13.67 -10.16
C PRO A 51 -19.02 -13.48 -11.12
N GLU A 52 -18.25 -12.40 -11.00
CA GLU A 52 -17.07 -12.18 -11.83
C GLU A 52 -15.96 -13.21 -11.54
N GLN A 53 -15.18 -13.53 -12.56
CA GLN A 53 -14.08 -14.49 -12.45
C GLN A 53 -12.77 -13.87 -12.90
N LEU A 54 -11.73 -14.12 -12.11
CA LEU A 54 -10.35 -13.85 -12.51
C LEU A 54 -10.02 -14.74 -13.71
N THR A 55 -9.48 -14.15 -14.77
CA THR A 55 -8.87 -14.93 -15.85
C THR A 55 -7.68 -15.72 -15.32
N VAL A 56 -7.23 -16.74 -16.05
CA VAL A 56 -6.02 -17.52 -15.68
C VAL A 56 -4.81 -16.61 -15.45
N GLU A 57 -4.65 -15.58 -16.28
CA GLU A 57 -3.58 -14.59 -16.13
C GLU A 57 -3.75 -13.78 -14.84
N GLN A 58 -4.95 -13.26 -14.57
CA GLN A 58 -5.22 -12.51 -13.35
C GLN A 58 -5.04 -13.37 -12.09
N GLN A 59 -5.40 -14.65 -12.14
CA GLN A 59 -5.16 -15.62 -11.07
C GLN A 59 -3.66 -15.76 -10.79
N GLN A 60 -2.83 -15.90 -11.83
CA GLN A 60 -1.38 -16.00 -11.69
C GLN A 60 -0.78 -14.73 -11.09
N LEU A 61 -1.19 -13.56 -11.59
CA LEU A 61 -0.70 -12.25 -11.13
C LEU A 61 -1.12 -11.96 -9.68
N MET A 62 -2.40 -12.16 -9.36
CA MET A 62 -2.92 -11.94 -8.02
C MET A 62 -2.34 -12.95 -7.03
N GLY A 63 -2.25 -14.22 -7.40
CA GLY A 63 -1.60 -15.26 -6.59
C GLY A 63 -0.12 -14.94 -6.34
N GLY A 64 0.59 -14.45 -7.36
CA GLY A 64 1.98 -14.00 -7.23
C GLY A 64 2.15 -12.84 -6.22
N LEU A 65 1.29 -11.82 -6.29
CA LEU A 65 1.28 -10.72 -5.33
C LEU A 65 0.99 -11.21 -3.90
N LEU A 66 -0.08 -12.00 -3.71
CA LEU A 66 -0.45 -12.54 -2.40
C LEU A 66 0.68 -13.38 -1.80
N ASN A 67 1.36 -14.20 -2.61
CA ASN A 67 2.49 -15.01 -2.16
C ASN A 67 3.67 -14.14 -1.69
N GLU A 68 4.02 -13.08 -2.42
CA GLU A 68 5.09 -12.16 -1.99
C GLU A 68 4.70 -11.40 -0.71
N LEU A 69 3.48 -10.89 -0.61
CA LEU A 69 2.98 -10.22 0.59
C LEU A 69 3.00 -11.18 1.80
N GLN A 70 2.56 -12.42 1.63
CA GLN A 70 2.62 -13.44 2.66
C GLN A 70 4.07 -13.75 3.09
N ARG A 71 5.00 -13.88 2.13
CA ARG A 71 6.44 -14.05 2.41
C ARG A 71 6.98 -12.92 3.28
N LEU A 72 6.49 -11.70 3.05
CA LEU A 72 6.84 -10.50 3.80
C LEU A 72 6.08 -10.32 5.11
N LYS A 73 5.18 -11.27 5.45
CA LYS A 73 4.29 -11.20 6.62
C LYS A 73 3.38 -9.97 6.58
N VAL A 74 2.96 -9.58 5.39
CA VAL A 74 1.92 -8.58 5.15
C VAL A 74 0.58 -9.30 5.01
N ASP A 75 -0.36 -8.94 5.86
CA ASP A 75 -1.75 -9.38 5.75
C ASP A 75 -2.49 -8.53 4.72
N VAL A 76 -3.44 -9.14 4.03
CA VAL A 76 -4.42 -8.43 3.20
C VAL A 76 -5.81 -8.71 3.76
N GLN A 77 -6.59 -7.65 3.99
CA GLN A 77 -7.95 -7.74 4.51
C GLN A 77 -8.93 -7.03 3.60
N LEU A 78 -10.14 -7.59 3.51
CA LEU A 78 -11.30 -6.90 2.97
C LEU A 78 -12.00 -6.14 4.10
N GLU A 79 -12.21 -4.85 3.94
CA GLU A 79 -12.90 -4.05 4.96
C GLU A 79 -14.37 -4.47 5.11
N PRO A 80 -15.01 -4.22 6.27
CA PRO A 80 -16.39 -4.65 6.48
C PRO A 80 -17.42 -3.82 5.71
N GLU A 81 -17.10 -2.56 5.37
CA GLU A 81 -18.05 -1.62 4.77
C GLU A 81 -17.48 -0.92 3.53
N VAL A 82 -18.36 -0.70 2.55
CA VAL A 82 -18.06 0.13 1.37
C VAL A 82 -17.99 1.60 1.76
N HIS A 83 -17.00 2.33 1.24
CA HIS A 83 -16.92 3.78 1.42
C HIS A 83 -16.17 4.48 0.28
N ASN A 84 -16.18 5.82 0.29
CA ASN A 84 -15.61 6.65 -0.77
C ASN A 84 -14.25 7.28 -0.45
N ARG A 85 -13.63 6.92 0.68
CA ARG A 85 -12.40 7.53 1.20
C ARG A 85 -11.16 7.11 0.40
N TYR A 86 -11.01 5.81 0.16
CA TYR A 86 -9.92 5.20 -0.60
C TYR A 86 -10.37 3.86 -1.21
N GLY A 87 -9.57 3.34 -2.17
CA GLY A 87 -9.76 2.00 -2.75
C GLY A 87 -9.01 0.90 -1.97
N GLY A 88 -7.81 1.21 -1.49
CA GLY A 88 -7.04 0.41 -0.56
C GLY A 88 -6.17 1.31 0.32
N ILE A 89 -5.55 0.72 1.33
CA ILE A 89 -4.53 1.39 2.13
C ILE A 89 -3.51 0.39 2.68
N TRP A 90 -2.24 0.74 2.55
CA TRP A 90 -1.12 0.12 3.25
C TRP A 90 -0.89 0.77 4.62
N SER A 91 -0.89 -0.05 5.68
CA SER A 91 -0.57 0.33 7.05
C SER A 91 0.74 -0.33 7.50
N PRO A 92 1.90 0.36 7.38
CA PRO A 92 3.22 -0.18 7.70
C PRO A 92 3.32 -0.79 9.09
N ASN A 93 2.86 -0.06 10.11
CA ASN A 93 2.95 -0.47 11.51
C ASN A 93 2.17 -1.75 11.84
N GLN A 94 1.11 -2.03 11.08
CA GLN A 94 0.26 -3.21 11.26
C GLN A 94 0.64 -4.35 10.31
N ARG A 95 1.54 -4.09 9.36
CA ARG A 95 1.80 -4.96 8.20
C ARG A 95 0.51 -5.41 7.53
N LEU A 96 -0.36 -4.44 7.26
CA LEU A 96 -1.70 -4.72 6.78
C LEU A 96 -2.01 -3.88 5.55
N ILE A 97 -2.47 -4.53 4.49
CA ILE A 97 -3.20 -3.90 3.40
C ILE A 97 -4.69 -4.09 3.67
N ARG A 98 -5.46 -3.00 3.73
CA ARG A 98 -6.91 -3.05 3.74
C ARG A 98 -7.44 -2.67 2.37
N VAL A 99 -8.38 -3.45 1.85
CA VAL A 99 -9.02 -3.25 0.54
C VAL A 99 -10.47 -2.90 0.77
N ASN A 100 -10.93 -1.82 0.15
CA ASN A 100 -12.33 -1.44 0.20
C ASN A 100 -13.18 -2.42 -0.62
N PRO A 101 -14.33 -2.92 -0.11
CA PRO A 101 -15.17 -3.85 -0.85
C PRO A 101 -15.66 -3.35 -2.20
N ARG A 102 -15.71 -2.04 -2.42
CA ARG A 102 -16.06 -1.47 -3.73
C ARG A 102 -15.06 -1.89 -4.83
N MET A 103 -13.82 -2.27 -4.48
CA MET A 103 -12.83 -2.76 -5.46
C MET A 103 -13.18 -4.15 -6.00
N LEU A 104 -14.09 -4.88 -5.36
CA LEU A 104 -14.63 -6.14 -5.87
C LEU A 104 -15.60 -5.95 -7.05
N GLN A 105 -15.91 -4.71 -7.45
CA GLN A 105 -16.74 -4.42 -8.62
C GLN A 105 -16.17 -4.98 -9.93
N SER A 106 -14.86 -5.22 -10.00
CA SER A 106 -14.23 -5.93 -11.12
C SER A 106 -12.89 -6.54 -10.71
N PRO A 107 -12.49 -7.67 -11.32
CA PRO A 107 -11.17 -8.25 -11.12
C PRO A 107 -10.02 -7.27 -11.39
N GLN A 108 -10.18 -6.41 -12.41
CA GLN A 108 -9.17 -5.41 -12.76
C GLN A 108 -9.03 -4.34 -11.67
N SER A 109 -10.14 -3.82 -11.13
CA SER A 109 -10.09 -2.83 -10.04
C SER A 109 -9.37 -3.40 -8.82
N LEU A 110 -9.71 -4.63 -8.42
CA LEU A 110 -9.05 -5.31 -7.30
C LEU A 110 -7.54 -5.48 -7.54
N LEU A 111 -7.15 -5.99 -8.71
CA LEU A 111 -5.74 -6.23 -9.02
C LEU A 111 -4.93 -4.92 -9.09
N LYS A 112 -5.53 -3.87 -9.63
CA LYS A 112 -4.92 -2.53 -9.66
C LYS A 112 -4.69 -1.99 -8.26
N THR A 113 -5.70 -2.06 -7.39
CA THR A 113 -5.58 -1.63 -5.99
C THR A 113 -4.54 -2.45 -5.25
N LEU A 114 -4.57 -3.78 -5.35
CA LEU A 114 -3.59 -4.61 -4.66
C LEU A 114 -2.15 -4.33 -5.15
N SER A 115 -1.98 -4.09 -6.44
CA SER A 115 -0.69 -3.69 -7.02
C SER A 115 -0.22 -2.35 -6.48
N HIS A 116 -1.11 -1.35 -6.42
CA HIS A 116 -0.82 -0.03 -5.87
C HIS A 116 -0.33 -0.10 -4.42
N GLU A 117 -1.10 -0.76 -3.55
CA GLU A 117 -0.71 -0.91 -2.13
C GLU A 117 0.58 -1.74 -1.96
N SER A 118 0.82 -2.70 -2.86
CA SER A 118 2.06 -3.48 -2.88
C SER A 118 3.29 -2.65 -3.29
N ILE A 119 3.12 -1.61 -4.12
CA ILE A 119 4.20 -0.66 -4.39
C ILE A 119 4.55 0.11 -3.12
N HIS A 120 3.57 0.50 -2.31
CA HIS A 120 3.82 1.13 -1.01
C HIS A 120 4.55 0.20 -0.02
N VAL A 121 4.26 -1.09 -0.05
CA VAL A 121 5.06 -2.09 0.69
C VAL A 121 6.52 -2.06 0.21
N ALA A 122 6.77 -2.10 -1.10
CA ALA A 122 8.14 -2.02 -1.64
C ALA A 122 8.84 -0.70 -1.28
N GLN A 123 8.12 0.42 -1.34
CA GLN A 123 8.58 1.76 -0.93
C GLN A 123 8.94 1.81 0.56
N SER A 124 8.26 1.03 1.40
CA SER A 124 8.54 0.91 2.84
C SER A 124 9.76 0.02 3.16
N CYS A 125 10.04 -0.99 2.32
CA CYS A 125 11.16 -1.93 2.51
C CYS A 125 12.55 -1.37 2.17
N ARG A 126 12.65 -0.16 1.62
CA ARG A 126 13.89 0.35 1.02
C ARG A 126 15.09 0.22 2.00
N PRO A 127 16.21 -0.41 1.60
CA PRO A 127 17.23 -1.00 2.50
C PRO A 127 18.06 -0.06 3.38
N ASN A 128 17.73 1.23 3.45
CA ASN A 128 18.43 2.23 4.27
C ASN A 128 17.51 2.83 5.35
N MET A 129 16.42 2.16 5.71
CA MET A 129 15.47 2.63 6.71
C MET A 129 15.42 1.64 7.86
N THR A 130 15.85 2.09 9.04
CA THR A 130 15.89 1.29 10.27
C THR A 130 14.51 0.95 10.81
N ASP A 131 13.46 1.62 10.32
CA ASP A 131 12.16 1.63 10.97
C ASP A 131 11.06 1.11 10.04
N GLY A 132 11.25 1.13 8.70
CA GLY A 132 10.30 0.69 7.66
C GLY A 132 8.83 1.15 7.81
N MET A 133 8.58 2.17 8.64
CA MET A 133 7.24 2.70 8.95
C MET A 133 6.73 3.70 7.90
N ASN A 134 7.56 4.12 6.95
CA ASN A 134 7.24 5.17 5.98
C ASN A 134 7.58 4.77 4.54
N SER A 135 6.60 4.87 3.66
CA SER A 135 6.80 4.80 2.20
C SER A 135 7.67 5.97 1.73
N ARG A 136 8.71 5.69 0.95
CA ARG A 136 9.49 6.73 0.25
C ARG A 136 9.61 6.39 -1.24
N PRO A 137 9.74 7.37 -2.12
CA PRO A 137 9.91 7.12 -3.55
C PRO A 137 11.10 6.17 -3.81
N LEU A 138 10.90 5.21 -4.70
CA LEU A 138 11.91 4.27 -5.19
C LEU A 138 12.78 4.87 -6.31
N GLY A 139 12.41 6.05 -6.82
CA GLY A 139 13.05 6.69 -7.96
C GLY A 139 12.57 6.13 -9.30
N LEU A 140 11.33 5.64 -9.35
CA LEU A 140 10.76 5.09 -10.58
C LEU A 140 10.35 6.23 -11.53
N PRO A 141 10.45 6.04 -12.86
CA PRO A 141 9.86 6.96 -13.82
C PRO A 141 8.37 7.19 -13.56
N ILE A 142 7.92 8.43 -13.71
CA ILE A 142 6.54 8.82 -13.45
C ILE A 142 5.78 8.94 -14.77
N ASP A 143 4.65 8.24 -14.90
CA ASP A 143 3.69 8.40 -15.99
C ASP A 143 2.95 9.75 -15.83
N ALA A 144 2.82 10.49 -16.93
CA ALA A 144 2.20 11.81 -16.92
C ALA A 144 0.72 11.78 -16.50
N ARG A 145 -0.03 10.72 -16.87
CA ARG A 145 -1.42 10.51 -16.47
C ARG A 145 -1.53 10.18 -14.98
N ALA A 146 -0.60 9.38 -14.45
CA ALA A 146 -0.55 9.10 -13.01
C ALA A 146 -0.34 10.39 -12.22
N LYS A 147 0.63 11.21 -12.64
CA LYS A 147 0.86 12.53 -12.05
C LYS A 147 -0.39 13.42 -12.12
N GLN A 148 -1.00 13.52 -13.30
CA GLN A 148 -2.19 14.34 -13.49
C GLN A 148 -3.35 13.90 -12.60
N TRP A 149 -3.59 12.60 -12.50
CA TRP A 149 -4.61 12.04 -11.61
C TRP A 149 -4.32 12.48 -10.17
N VAL A 150 -3.16 12.12 -9.61
CA VAL A 150 -2.82 12.49 -8.22
C VAL A 150 -2.98 13.99 -7.96
N ASP A 151 -2.51 14.86 -8.86
CA ASP A 151 -2.64 16.32 -8.71
C ASP A 151 -4.10 16.84 -8.72
N GLN A 152 -4.97 16.18 -9.49
CA GLN A 152 -6.39 16.53 -9.59
C GLN A 152 -7.23 15.95 -8.46
N SER A 153 -6.69 15.02 -7.68
CA SER A 153 -7.40 14.41 -6.57
C SER A 153 -7.63 15.37 -5.41
N PRO A 154 -8.88 15.55 -4.97
CA PRO A 154 -9.14 16.26 -3.72
C PRO A 154 -8.45 15.62 -2.51
N LEU A 155 -8.23 14.29 -2.56
CA LEU A 155 -7.56 13.55 -1.48
C LEU A 155 -6.12 14.02 -1.28
N TYR A 156 -5.35 14.11 -2.37
CA TYR A 156 -3.92 14.47 -2.35
C TYR A 156 -3.68 16.00 -2.32
N GLN A 157 -4.74 16.80 -2.37
CA GLN A 157 -4.67 18.25 -2.17
C GLN A 157 -4.57 18.63 -0.70
N GLN A 158 -5.09 17.79 0.21
CA GLN A 158 -5.19 18.09 1.64
C GLN A 158 -4.00 17.59 2.47
N SER A 159 -3.12 16.75 1.90
CA SER A 159 -1.88 16.31 2.53
C SER A 159 -0.70 16.49 1.56
N PRO A 160 0.24 17.41 1.83
CA PRO A 160 1.41 17.63 0.98
C PRO A 160 2.51 16.57 1.14
N SER A 161 2.31 15.57 2.02
CA SER A 161 3.32 14.52 2.23
C SER A 161 3.40 13.59 1.02
N ASP A 162 4.52 13.75 0.31
CA ASP A 162 5.13 12.89 -0.69
C ASP A 162 4.25 12.40 -1.85
N ARG A 163 3.58 13.32 -2.57
CA ARG A 163 2.91 13.03 -3.86
C ARG A 163 3.76 12.20 -4.83
N GLN A 164 5.09 12.28 -4.72
CA GLN A 164 6.00 11.45 -5.51
C GLN A 164 5.86 9.95 -5.22
N VAL A 165 5.57 9.55 -3.99
CA VAL A 165 5.25 8.17 -3.60
C VAL A 165 4.03 7.68 -4.38
N GLU A 166 2.97 8.49 -4.38
CA GLU A 166 1.72 8.22 -5.09
C GLU A 166 1.88 8.24 -6.61
N TYR A 167 2.66 9.18 -7.15
CA TYR A 167 2.96 9.24 -8.58
C TYR A 167 3.59 7.94 -9.05
N GLU A 168 4.58 7.41 -8.31
CA GLU A 168 5.20 6.14 -8.63
C GLU A 168 4.20 4.98 -8.51
N ALA A 169 3.41 4.94 -7.43
CA ALA A 169 2.44 3.86 -7.22
C ALA A 169 1.39 3.82 -8.34
N TYR A 170 0.80 4.96 -8.71
CA TYR A 170 -0.15 5.03 -9.83
C TYR A 170 0.48 4.81 -11.21
N SER A 171 1.79 5.02 -11.38
CA SER A 171 2.45 4.79 -12.67
C SER A 171 2.58 3.31 -13.03
N TYR A 172 2.47 2.42 -12.04
CA TYR A 172 2.70 0.98 -12.21
C TYR A 172 1.60 0.11 -11.59
N ASP A 173 0.47 0.71 -11.17
CA ASP A 173 -0.65 -0.01 -10.56
C ASP A 173 -1.32 -1.02 -11.51
N ASP A 174 -1.12 -0.87 -12.82
CA ASP A 174 -1.59 -1.77 -13.87
C ASP A 174 -0.56 -2.82 -14.31
N GLN A 175 0.61 -2.87 -13.65
CA GLN A 175 1.73 -3.77 -13.97
C GLN A 175 2.08 -4.71 -12.81
N PRO A 176 1.18 -5.61 -12.38
CA PRO A 176 1.37 -6.49 -11.22
C PRO A 176 2.66 -7.34 -11.29
N GLN A 177 3.04 -7.81 -12.48
CA GLN A 177 4.29 -8.56 -12.64
C GLN A 177 5.53 -7.73 -12.32
N PHE A 178 5.52 -6.43 -12.66
CA PHE A 178 6.59 -5.51 -12.29
C PHE A 178 6.57 -5.22 -10.79
N VAL A 179 5.39 -5.07 -10.19
CA VAL A 179 5.23 -4.88 -8.74
C VAL A 179 5.79 -6.06 -7.94
N ILE A 180 5.57 -7.30 -8.38
CA ILE A 180 6.20 -8.50 -7.80
C ILE A 180 7.73 -8.37 -7.82
N GLN A 181 8.31 -7.92 -8.94
CA GLN A 181 9.76 -7.71 -9.04
C GLN A 181 10.26 -6.60 -8.10
N LEU A 182 9.48 -5.53 -7.90
CA LEU A 182 9.80 -4.47 -6.95
C LEU A 182 9.83 -5.03 -5.52
N LEU A 183 8.83 -5.81 -5.12
CA LEU A 183 8.79 -6.47 -3.80
C LEU A 183 10.02 -7.37 -3.60
N GLN A 184 10.37 -8.18 -4.60
CA GLN A 184 11.55 -9.06 -4.52
C GLN A 184 12.86 -8.27 -4.44
N LYS A 185 12.97 -7.17 -5.19
CA LYS A 185 14.17 -6.32 -5.24
C LYS A 185 14.40 -5.58 -3.93
N TYR A 186 13.36 -4.94 -3.40
CA TYR A 186 13.48 -4.03 -2.26
C TYR A 186 13.20 -4.70 -0.92
N CYS A 187 12.41 -5.77 -0.86
CA CYS A 187 12.05 -6.49 0.36
C CYS A 187 12.78 -7.86 0.46
N GLN A 188 14.11 -7.82 0.57
CA GLN A 188 14.96 -9.02 0.57
C GLN A 188 14.91 -9.83 1.88
N ARG A 189 14.47 -9.22 2.99
CA ARG A 189 14.25 -9.89 4.27
C ARG A 189 12.80 -9.64 4.71
N PRO A 190 12.20 -10.56 5.49
CA PRO A 190 10.94 -10.24 6.18
C PRO A 190 11.12 -8.91 6.92
N MET A 191 10.13 -8.02 6.83
CA MET A 191 10.21 -6.76 7.58
C MET A 191 10.34 -7.10 9.07
N PHE A 192 11.37 -6.59 9.72
CA PHE A 192 11.56 -6.62 11.17
C PHE A 192 11.40 -5.17 11.64
N PHE A 193 10.46 -4.96 12.56
CA PHE A 193 10.25 -3.72 13.28
C PHE A 193 10.66 -3.99 14.72
#